data_AF-A0A518DPZ0-F1
#
_entry.id   AF-A0A518DPZ0-F1
#
_cell.length_a   1.000
_cell.length_b   1.000
_cell.length_c   1.000
_cell.angle_alpha   90.00
_cell.angle_beta   90.00
_cell.angle_gamma   90.00
#
_symmetry.space_group_name_H-M   'P 1'
#
loop_
_entity.id
_entity.type
_entity.pdbx_description
1 polymer ?
#
loop_
_entity_poly.entity_id
_entity_poly.type
_entity_poly.pdbx_seq_one_letter_code
_entity_poly.pdbx_strand_id
1 'polypeptide(L)'
;MPLRIIERVYGADNSDNAGDDIVHALSQISDYKGQYRYRFDRDCAHSNPYFHVMVFEIEGISDDAYGRFSDRLVELGIVEVNTQA
;
A
#
# COMPACT_ATOMS: atom_id res chain seq x y z
N MET A 1 -1.40 3.57 4.25
CA MET A 1 -1.44 4.50 3.11
C MET A 1 -2.61 5.47 3.30
N PRO A 2 -2.40 6.80 3.28
CA PRO A 2 -3.50 7.77 3.44
C PRO A 2 -4.55 7.66 2.35
N LEU A 3 -5.85 7.56 2.71
CA LEU A 3 -6.94 7.46 1.73
C LEU A 3 -7.00 8.69 0.82
N ARG A 4 -6.72 9.87 1.36
CA ARG A 4 -6.61 11.12 0.57
C ARG A 4 -5.58 11.05 -0.56
N ILE A 5 -4.50 10.27 -0.39
CA ILE A 5 -3.47 10.11 -1.41
C ILE A 5 -3.96 9.12 -2.46
N ILE A 6 -4.54 8.01 -2.01
CA ILE A 6 -5.16 7.01 -2.89
C ILE A 6 -6.21 7.67 -3.79
N GLU A 7 -7.13 8.45 -3.22
CA GLU A 7 -8.16 9.17 -3.97
C GLU A 7 -7.59 10.20 -4.96
N ARG A 8 -6.46 10.84 -4.62
CA ARG A 8 -5.77 11.76 -5.53
C ARG A 8 -5.18 11.05 -6.74
N VAL A 9 -4.64 9.85 -6.56
CA VAL A 9 -3.97 9.07 -7.63
C VAL A 9 -5.00 8.32 -8.48
N TYR A 10 -5.97 7.68 -7.83
CA TYR A 10 -6.92 6.76 -8.48
C TYR A 10 -8.30 7.38 -8.74
N GLY A 11 -8.61 8.52 -8.14
CA GLY A 11 -9.95 9.12 -8.14
C GLY A 11 -10.77 8.71 -6.91
N ALA A 12 -11.86 9.44 -6.67
CA ALA A 12 -12.79 9.17 -5.56
C ALA A 12 -13.36 7.75 -5.66
N ASP A 13 -13.48 7.07 -4.52
CA ASP A 13 -14.01 5.70 -4.37
C ASP A 13 -13.27 4.59 -5.14
N ASN A 14 -12.17 4.88 -5.84
CA ASN A 14 -11.38 3.88 -6.59
C ASN A 14 -10.34 3.15 -5.72
N SER A 15 -10.68 2.85 -4.47
CA SER A 15 -9.82 2.08 -3.56
C SER A 15 -9.57 0.65 -4.03
N ASP A 16 -10.49 0.07 -4.81
CA ASP A 16 -10.35 -1.28 -5.36
C ASP A 16 -9.24 -1.33 -6.42
N ASN A 17 -9.20 -0.35 -7.34
CA ASN A 17 -8.10 -0.22 -8.30
C ASN A 17 -6.75 -0.04 -7.62
N ALA A 18 -6.71 0.76 -6.55
CA ALA A 18 -5.50 0.90 -5.74
C ALA A 18 -5.11 -0.44 -5.09
N GLY A 19 -6.08 -1.19 -4.58
CA GLY A 19 -5.86 -2.53 -4.03
C GLY A 19 -5.25 -3.50 -5.05
N ASP A 20 -5.79 -3.53 -6.27
CA ASP A 20 -5.28 -4.36 -7.36
C ASP A 20 -3.82 -4.02 -7.70
N ASP A 21 -3.48 -2.74 -7.81
CA ASP A 21 -2.11 -2.29 -8.10
C ASP A 21 -1.15 -2.59 -6.93
N ILE A 22 -1.61 -2.46 -5.68
CA ILE A 22 -0.82 -2.82 -4.49
C ILE A 22 -0.50 -4.32 -4.49
N VAL A 23 -1.50 -5.17 -4.78
CA VAL A 23 -1.31 -6.62 -4.89
C VAL A 23 -0.40 -6.95 -6.07
N HIS A 24 -0.58 -6.25 -7.19
CA HIS A 24 0.29 -6.41 -8.34
C HIS A 24 1.75 -6.06 -8.00
N ALA A 25 2.00 -4.95 -7.30
CA ALA A 25 3.32 -4.55 -6.83
C ALA A 25 3.95 -5.62 -5.92
N LEU A 26 3.18 -6.22 -5.01
CA LEU A 26 3.65 -7.32 -4.17
C LEU A 26 4.03 -8.56 -5.01
N SER A 27 3.25 -8.84 -6.06
CA SER A 27 3.55 -9.96 -6.96
C SER A 27 4.84 -9.78 -7.76
N GLN A 28 5.22 -8.53 -8.08
CA GLN A 28 6.46 -8.22 -8.81
C GLN A 28 7.73 -8.50 -7.99
N ILE A 29 7.62 -8.52 -6.66
CA ILE A 29 8.76 -8.80 -5.76
C ILE A 29 8.72 -10.21 -5.18
N SER A 30 7.70 -10.99 -5.54
CA SER A 30 7.54 -12.38 -5.10
C SER A 30 8.28 -13.33 -6.04
N ASP A 31 8.97 -14.30 -5.48
CA ASP A 31 9.63 -15.40 -6.20
C ASP A 31 8.62 -16.38 -6.81
N TYR A 32 7.44 -16.52 -6.18
CA TYR A 32 6.36 -17.36 -6.68
C TYR A 32 4.98 -16.81 -6.28
N LYS A 33 3.94 -17.23 -7.02
CA LYS A 33 2.57 -16.78 -6.80
C LYS A 33 2.09 -17.14 -5.39
N GLY A 34 1.64 -16.13 -4.64
CA GLY A 34 1.09 -16.32 -3.30
C GLY A 34 2.13 -16.57 -2.21
N GLN A 35 3.40 -16.22 -2.46
CA GLN A 35 4.48 -16.29 -1.46
C GLN A 35 4.11 -15.58 -0.16
N TYR A 36 3.51 -14.40 -0.26
CA TYR A 36 3.13 -13.60 0.90
C TYR A 36 1.62 -13.64 1.12
N ARG A 37 1.21 -13.95 2.35
CA ARG A 37 -0.16 -13.73 2.81
C ARG A 37 -0.31 -12.26 3.15
N TYR A 38 -1.44 -11.68 2.77
CA TYR A 38 -1.74 -10.29 3.05
C TYR A 38 -3.21 -10.09 3.39
N ARG A 39 -3.52 -8.96 4.04
CA ARG A 39 -4.88 -8.48 4.23
C ARG A 39 -4.97 -6.97 4.04
N PHE A 40 -6.14 -6.54 3.58
CA PHE A 40 -6.55 -5.15 3.58
C PHE A 40 -7.40 -4.85 4.82
N ASP A 41 -7.19 -3.68 5.39
CA ASP A 41 -8.03 -3.11 6.43
C ASP A 41 -8.11 -1.59 6.23
N ARG A 42 -9.00 -0.92 6.96
CA ARG A 42 -9.10 0.55 6.98
C ARG A 42 -9.12 1.04 8.41
N ASP A 43 -8.20 1.93 8.73
CA ASP A 43 -8.29 2.71 9.96
C ASP A 43 -8.96 4.05 9.64
N CYS A 44 -10.24 4.11 9.98
CA CYS A 44 -11.08 5.30 9.90
C CYS A 44 -11.54 5.76 11.30
N ALA A 45 -10.83 5.36 12.37
CA ALA A 45 -11.26 5.64 13.74
C ALA A 45 -11.23 7.14 14.07
N HIS A 46 -10.34 7.90 13.42
CA HIS A 46 -10.26 9.35 13.60
C HIS A 46 -11.46 10.06 12.96
N SER A 47 -12.01 11.08 13.61
CA SER A 47 -13.22 11.78 13.12
C SER A 47 -12.98 12.58 11.84
N ASN A 48 -11.79 13.15 11.68
CA ASN A 48 -11.39 13.85 10.46
C ASN A 48 -10.88 12.86 9.38
N PRO A 49 -11.52 12.76 8.20
CA PRO A 49 -11.14 11.84 7.11
C PRO A 49 -9.73 12.03 6.56
N TYR A 50 -9.13 13.20 6.77
CA TYR A 50 -7.75 13.46 6.37
C TYR A 50 -6.75 12.44 6.97
N PHE A 51 -7.08 11.88 8.13
CA PHE A 51 -6.26 10.90 8.85
C PHE A 51 -6.66 9.45 8.56
N HIS A 52 -7.65 9.21 7.71
CA HIS A 52 -8.05 7.84 7.37
C HIS A 52 -6.99 7.19 6.49
N VAL A 53 -6.71 5.92 6.77
CA VAL A 53 -5.69 5.16 6.06
C VAL A 53 -6.22 3.81 5.62
N MET A 54 -5.80 3.36 4.44
CA MET A 54 -5.80 1.95 4.06
C MET A 54 -4.59 1.28 4.71
N VAL A 55 -4.83 0.19 5.42
CA VAL A 55 -3.80 -0.65 6.00
C VAL A 55 -3.65 -1.88 5.10
N PHE A 56 -2.41 -2.16 4.69
CA PHE A 56 -2.06 -3.36 3.94
C PHE A 56 -1.00 -4.11 4.73
N GLU A 57 -1.39 -5.24 5.30
CA GLU A 57 -0.51 -6.05 6.14
C GLU A 57 0.01 -7.24 5.35
N ILE A 58 1.30 -7.53 5.51
CA ILE A 58 1.99 -8.63 4.82
C ILE A 58 2.68 -9.49 5.86
N GLU A 59 2.36 -10.78 5.89
CA GLU A 59 2.91 -11.73 6.85
C GLU A 59 4.27 -12.25 6.37
N GLY A 60 5.29 -12.20 7.24
CA GLY A 60 6.57 -12.87 7.01
C GLY A 60 7.44 -12.26 5.91
N ILE A 61 7.17 -11.03 5.48
CA ILE A 61 8.02 -10.31 4.54
C ILE A 61 9.36 -9.96 5.19
N SER A 62 10.48 -10.17 4.49
CA SER A 62 11.80 -9.75 4.95
C SER A 62 12.01 -8.26 4.73
N ASP A 63 12.92 -7.64 5.47
CA ASP A 63 13.22 -6.21 5.33
C ASP A 63 13.66 -5.82 3.91
N ASP A 64 14.45 -6.70 3.25
CA ASP A 64 14.87 -6.50 1.86
C ASP A 64 13.68 -6.53 0.88
N ALA A 65 12.79 -7.53 1.02
CA ALA A 65 11.60 -7.62 0.19
C ALA A 65 10.63 -6.47 0.46
N TYR A 66 10.53 -6.02 1.72
CA TYR A 66 9.74 -4.86 2.11
C TYR A 66 10.30 -3.55 1.52
N GLY A 67 11.63 -3.39 1.48
CA GLY A 67 12.28 -2.26 0.80
C GLY A 67 11.90 -2.21 -0.67
N ARG A 68 12.08 -3.32 -1.39
CA ARG A 68 11.69 -3.43 -2.81
C ARG A 68 10.20 -3.20 -3.04
N PHE A 69 9.35 -3.67 -2.13
CA PHE A 69 7.91 -3.41 -2.20
C PHE A 69 7.59 -1.92 -1.97
N SER A 70 8.25 -1.29 -1.01
CA SER A 70 8.11 0.14 -0.73
C SER A 70 8.49 0.99 -1.94
N ASP A 71 9.55 0.63 -2.65
CA ASP A 71 9.94 1.31 -3.91
C ASP A 71 8.82 1.25 -4.95
N ARG A 72 8.14 0.10 -5.10
CA ARG A 72 6.98 -0.03 -5.99
C ARG A 72 5.81 0.84 -5.56
N LEU A 73 5.54 0.95 -4.26
CA LEU A 73 4.47 1.82 -3.75
C LEU A 73 4.77 3.31 -3.96
N VAL A 74 6.06 3.68 -3.94
CA VAL A 74 6.52 5.04 -4.29
C VAL A 74 6.33 5.29 -5.80
N GLU A 75 6.64 4.32 -6.66
CA GLU A 75 6.38 4.41 -8.11
C GLU A 75 4.88 4.61 -8.41
N LEU A 76 3.99 3.98 -7.63
CA LEU A 76 2.54 4.18 -7.69
C LEU A 76 2.08 5.54 -7.12
N GLY A 77 2.95 6.28 -6.43
CA GLY A 77 2.63 7.60 -5.83
C GLY A 77 1.68 7.56 -4.63
N ILE A 78 1.47 6.37 -4.05
CA ILE A 78 0.56 6.15 -2.89
C ILE A 78 1.26 6.15 -1.54
N VAL A 79 2.58 6.10 -1.54
CA VAL A 79 3.44 6.30 -0.37
C VAL A 79 4.46 7.39 -0.69
N GLU A 80 4.70 8.28 0.26
CA GLU A 80 5.76 9.29 0.14
C GLU A 80 7.08 8.67 0.59
N VAL A 81 8.18 9.03 -0.08
CA VAL A 81 9.53 8.64 0.36
C VAL A 81 9.77 9.31 1.71
N ASN A 82 9.68 8.54 2.79
CA ASN A 82 10.18 8.98 4.08
C ASN A 82 11.71 8.95 4.02
N THR A 83 12.30 10.04 3.53
CA THR A 83 13.70 10.33 3.78
C THR A 83 13.83 10.61 5.27
N GLN A 84 13.97 9.57 6.09
CA GLN A 84 14.50 9.77 7.43
C GLN A 84 15.97 10.17 7.26
N ALA A 85 16.23 11.46 7.46
CA ALA A 85 17.54 12.06 7.61
C ALA A 85 17.96 12.03 9.09
#